data_AF-A0A1V5X7I6-F1
#
_entry.id   AF-A0A1V5X7I6-F1
#
_cell.length_a   1.000
_cell.length_b   1.000
_cell.length_c   1.000
_cell.angle_alpha   90.00
_cell.angle_beta   90.00
_cell.angle_gamma   90.00
#
_symmetry.space_group_name_H-M   'P 1'
#
loop_
_entity.id
_entity.type
_entity.pdbx_description
1 polymer ?
#
loop_
_entity_poly.entity_id
_entity_poly.type
_entity_poly.pdbx_seq_one_letter_code
_entity_poly.pdbx_strand_id
1 'polypeptide(L)'
;MANLSGLLNEDGRFMQIGTSPSNLTLQIPYPTIGKGIFQTSRMVDAGRNASGAVIGQMVGRSIDKQNMGWNVISCEKWWEINQFLEANGLFFYCRYFNHNLGEWKVRKFYAGDPQVEPRNLDPETQIPRDGVYYNATLNVIDCGEVK
;
A
#
# COMPACT_ATOMS: atom_id res chain seq x y z
N MET A 1 28.79 12.97 -1.47
CA MET A 1 27.46 12.35 -1.37
C MET A 1 27.13 11.77 -2.73
N ALA A 2 26.87 10.47 -2.83
CA ALA A 2 26.41 9.88 -4.09
C ALA A 2 24.99 10.39 -4.34
N ASN A 3 24.76 11.03 -5.49
CA ASN A 3 23.43 11.51 -5.87
C ASN A 3 22.58 10.31 -6.28
N LEU A 4 21.85 9.73 -5.34
CA LEU A 4 20.98 8.57 -5.55
C LEU A 4 19.61 8.95 -6.16
N SER A 5 19.35 10.24 -6.41
CA SER A 5 18.07 10.72 -6.94
C SER A 5 17.71 10.11 -8.30
N GLY A 6 18.70 9.78 -9.14
CA GLY A 6 18.49 9.09 -10.42
C GLY A 6 18.05 7.63 -10.32
N LEU A 7 18.01 7.04 -9.11
CA LEU A 7 17.57 5.65 -8.87
C LEU A 7 16.16 5.57 -8.26
N LEU A 8 15.57 6.70 -7.88
CA LEU A 8 14.27 6.79 -7.24
C LEU A 8 13.20 7.12 -8.28
N ASN A 9 12.44 6.12 -8.71
CA ASN A 9 11.26 6.36 -9.56
C ASN A 9 10.06 6.76 -8.68
N GLU A 10 10.12 7.97 -8.12
CA GLU A 10 9.11 8.51 -7.21
C GLU A 10 7.95 9.23 -7.93
N ASP A 11 8.10 9.49 -9.23
CA ASP A 11 7.07 10.06 -10.10
C ASP A 11 6.04 9.00 -10.59
N GLY A 12 6.24 7.75 -10.17
CA GLY A 12 5.40 6.62 -10.51
C GLY A 12 3.98 6.73 -9.95
N ARG A 13 2.96 6.46 -10.79
CA ARG A 13 1.54 6.40 -10.39
C ARG A 13 1.13 4.97 -10.08
N PHE A 14 1.76 4.34 -9.09
CA PHE A 14 1.35 2.99 -8.69
C PHE A 14 -0.02 3.02 -8.04
N MET A 15 -0.21 3.91 -7.05
CA MET A 15 -1.49 4.13 -6.38
C MET A 15 -1.75 5.61 -6.09
N GLN A 16 -3.02 5.97 -6.25
CA GLN A 16 -3.69 7.22 -5.88
C GLN A 16 -4.20 7.25 -4.45
N ILE A 17 -3.76 8.05 -3.47
CA ILE A 17 -4.46 8.12 -2.17
C ILE A 17 -4.97 9.51 -1.81
N GLY A 18 -6.05 9.57 -1.04
CA GLY A 18 -6.62 10.82 -0.60
C GLY A 18 -7.85 10.68 0.30
N THR A 19 -8.49 11.81 0.61
CA THR A 19 -9.52 11.90 1.66
C THR A 19 -10.93 11.59 1.16
N SER A 20 -11.14 11.56 -0.15
CA SER A 20 -12.42 11.20 -0.78
C SER A 20 -12.20 10.52 -2.14
N PRO A 21 -13.21 9.84 -2.71
CA PRO A 21 -13.10 9.27 -4.05
C PRO A 21 -12.77 10.27 -5.16
N SER A 22 -13.10 11.56 -4.96
CA SER A 22 -12.85 12.64 -5.91
C SER A 22 -11.61 13.49 -5.57
N ASN A 23 -10.98 13.25 -4.41
CA ASN A 23 -9.82 14.00 -3.94
C ASN A 23 -8.66 13.04 -3.61
N LEU A 24 -7.92 12.65 -4.65
CA LEU A 24 -6.80 11.69 -4.60
C LEU A 24 -5.48 12.40 -4.93
N THR A 25 -4.90 13.06 -3.93
CA THR A 25 -3.81 14.02 -4.10
C THR A 25 -2.42 13.41 -3.96
N LEU A 26 -2.27 12.37 -3.15
CA LEU A 26 -0.96 11.80 -2.83
C LEU A 26 -0.67 10.59 -3.73
N GLN A 27 0.47 10.65 -4.43
CA GLN A 27 0.98 9.58 -5.27
C GLN A 27 1.84 8.62 -4.44
N ILE A 28 1.53 7.34 -4.52
CA ILE A 28 2.37 6.27 -4.02
C ILE A 28 3.25 5.77 -5.18
N PRO A 29 4.59 5.79 -5.02
CA PRO A 29 5.49 5.36 -6.08
C PRO A 29 5.46 3.85 -6.27
N TYR A 30 5.96 3.39 -7.43
CA TYR A 30 6.08 1.95 -7.66
C TYR A 30 6.99 1.31 -6.61
N PRO A 31 6.56 0.20 -5.98
CA PRO A 31 7.46 -0.59 -5.15
C PRO A 31 8.61 -1.12 -6.01
N THR A 32 9.71 -1.46 -5.35
CA THR A 32 10.83 -2.13 -6.03
C THR A 32 10.34 -3.41 -6.71
N ILE A 33 10.86 -3.72 -7.89
CA ILE A 33 10.53 -4.95 -8.64
C ILE A 33 10.66 -6.15 -7.70
N GLY A 34 9.61 -6.99 -7.65
CA GLY A 34 9.54 -8.15 -6.75
C GLY A 34 9.03 -7.84 -5.33
N LYS A 35 8.78 -6.59 -4.97
CA LYS A 35 8.27 -6.16 -3.65
C LYS A 35 6.87 -5.52 -3.70
N GLY A 36 6.13 -5.69 -4.80
CA GLY A 36 4.78 -5.14 -5.01
C GLY A 36 3.70 -6.21 -5.13
N ILE A 37 3.46 -6.99 -4.07
CA ILE A 37 2.50 -8.11 -4.13
C ILE A 37 1.06 -7.60 -4.02
N PHE A 38 0.27 -7.81 -5.08
CA PHE A 38 -1.19 -7.63 -5.07
C PHE A 38 -1.87 -8.96 -4.71
N GLN A 39 -2.81 -8.92 -3.77
CA GLN A 39 -3.57 -10.09 -3.31
C GLN A 39 -5.06 -9.75 -3.30
N THR A 40 -5.90 -10.69 -3.73
CA THR A 40 -7.35 -10.60 -3.55
C THR A 40 -7.81 -11.76 -2.67
N SER A 41 -8.43 -11.44 -1.54
CA SER A 41 -9.13 -12.41 -0.69
C SER A 41 -10.59 -12.54 -1.13
N ARG A 42 -11.07 -13.78 -1.18
CA ARG A 42 -12.47 -14.12 -1.47
C ARG A 42 -13.01 -14.87 -0.25
N MET A 43 -13.86 -14.22 0.53
CA MET A 43 -14.50 -14.88 1.67
C MET A 43 -15.55 -15.85 1.15
N VAL A 44 -15.55 -17.05 1.73
CA VAL A 44 -16.48 -18.13 1.39
C VAL A 44 -16.98 -18.70 2.71
N ASP A 45 -18.30 -18.83 2.85
CA ASP A 45 -18.91 -19.67 3.86
C ASP A 45 -19.02 -21.09 3.27
N ALA A 46 -18.31 -22.04 3.88
CA ALA A 46 -18.15 -23.38 3.33
C ALA A 46 -18.38 -24.45 4.39
N GLY A 47 -19.14 -25.48 4.01
CA GLY A 47 -19.38 -26.71 4.75
C GLY A 47 -19.31 -27.94 3.84
N ARG A 48 -19.76 -29.09 4.35
CA ARG A 48 -19.92 -30.32 3.57
C ARG A 48 -21.34 -30.84 3.69
N ASN A 49 -21.87 -31.40 2.60
CA ASN A 49 -23.15 -32.11 2.65
C ASN A 49 -22.98 -33.53 3.22
N ALA A 50 -24.11 -34.25 3.35
CA ALA A 50 -24.15 -35.62 3.86
C ALA A 50 -23.30 -36.62 3.06
N SER A 51 -22.98 -36.32 1.80
CA SER A 51 -22.09 -37.12 0.94
C SER A 51 -20.62 -36.71 1.04
N GLY A 52 -20.28 -35.75 1.91
CA GLY A 52 -18.92 -35.23 2.07
C GLY A 52 -18.49 -34.22 1.01
N ALA A 53 -19.34 -33.86 0.05
CA ALA A 53 -19.03 -32.87 -0.98
C ALA A 53 -19.02 -31.46 -0.39
N VAL A 54 -18.06 -30.62 -0.81
CA VAL A 54 -17.99 -29.22 -0.38
C VAL A 54 -19.17 -28.45 -0.93
N ILE A 55 -19.90 -27.78 -0.05
CA ILE A 55 -20.89 -26.76 -0.42
C ILE A 55 -20.35 -25.46 0.14
N GLY A 56 -20.12 -24.48 -0.74
CA GLY A 56 -19.65 -23.17 -0.31
C GLY A 56 -20.27 -22.05 -1.13
N GLN A 57 -20.53 -20.93 -0.49
CA GLN A 57 -21.03 -19.71 -1.10
C GLN A 57 -20.08 -18.55 -0.79
N MET A 58 -19.80 -17.73 -1.80
CA MET A 58 -19.04 -16.51 -1.58
C MET A 58 -19.82 -15.57 -0.65
N VAL A 59 -19.16 -15.09 0.40
CA VAL A 59 -19.74 -14.15 1.36
C VAL A 59 -19.14 -12.77 1.13
N GLY A 60 -20.01 -11.78 0.98
CA GLY A 60 -19.61 -10.42 0.67
C GLY A 60 -18.86 -10.31 -0.65
N ARG A 61 -18.11 -9.22 -0.80
CA ARG A 61 -17.27 -8.98 -1.97
C ARG A 61 -15.83 -9.37 -1.72
N SER A 62 -15.06 -9.52 -2.80
CA SER A 62 -13.61 -9.67 -2.71
C SER A 62 -12.95 -8.45 -2.05
N ILE A 63 -11.93 -8.72 -1.25
CA ILE A 63 -11.08 -7.75 -0.54
C ILE A 63 -9.72 -7.73 -1.20
N ASP A 64 -9.29 -6.57 -1.68
CA ASP A 64 -7.96 -6.42 -2.27
C ASP A 64 -6.96 -5.93 -1.20
N LYS A 65 -5.72 -6.42 -1.28
CA LYS A 65 -4.60 -6.06 -0.42
C LYS A 65 -3.39 -5.81 -1.29
N GLN A 66 -2.64 -4.77 -0.95
CA GLN A 66 -1.37 -4.46 -1.58
C GLN A 66 -0.27 -4.42 -0.52
N ASN A 67 0.74 -5.27 -0.70
CA ASN A 67 2.00 -5.17 0.04
C ASN A 67 3.02 -4.47 -0.84
N MET A 68 3.59 -3.38 -0.35
CA MET A 68 4.56 -2.57 -1.06
C MET A 68 5.86 -2.53 -0.27
N GLY A 69 6.97 -2.69 -0.97
CA GLY A 69 8.29 -2.51 -0.40
C GLY A 69 9.23 -1.76 -1.33
N TRP A 70 10.05 -0.90 -0.75
CA TRP A 70 11.07 -0.14 -1.44
C TRP A 70 12.44 -0.47 -0.84
N ASN A 71 13.39 -0.88 -1.68
CA ASN A 71 14.77 -1.03 -1.24
C ASN A 71 15.35 0.30 -0.75
N VAL A 72 14.97 1.38 -1.44
CA VAL A 72 15.31 2.77 -1.11
C VAL A 72 14.10 3.64 -1.43
N ILE A 73 13.79 4.59 -0.56
CA ILE A 73 12.79 5.66 -0.78
C ILE A 73 13.30 6.96 -0.15
N SER A 74 13.01 8.11 -0.73
CA SER A 74 13.37 9.40 -0.15
C SER A 74 12.69 9.59 1.21
N CYS A 75 13.41 10.24 2.14
CA CYS A 75 12.85 10.59 3.43
C CYS A 75 11.61 11.47 3.27
N GLU A 76 11.64 12.44 2.35
CA GLU A 76 10.52 13.35 2.08
C GLU A 76 9.26 12.61 1.64
N LYS A 77 9.36 11.72 0.65
CA LYS A 77 8.22 10.93 0.18
C LYS A 77 7.69 10.01 1.28
N TRP A 78 8.59 9.37 2.03
CA TRP A 78 8.20 8.51 3.14
C TRP A 78 7.45 9.28 4.23
N TRP A 79 7.94 10.46 4.63
CA TRP A 79 7.28 11.31 5.61
C TRP A 79 5.95 11.86 5.11
N GLU A 80 5.85 12.24 3.84
CA GLU A 80 4.60 12.69 3.22
C GLU A 80 3.50 11.61 3.33
N ILE A 81 3.86 10.36 3.00
CA ILE A 81 2.95 9.22 3.11
C ILE A 81 2.51 9.01 4.56
N ASN A 82 3.46 8.94 5.50
CA ASN A 82 3.11 8.65 6.90
C ASN A 82 2.33 9.79 7.57
N GLN A 83 2.68 11.05 7.30
CA GLN A 83 1.90 12.19 7.81
C GLN A 83 0.47 12.18 7.26
N PHE A 84 0.29 11.85 5.98
CA PHE A 84 -1.05 11.68 5.42
C PHE A 84 -1.82 10.56 6.12
N LEU A 85 -1.19 9.41 6.37
CA LEU A 85 -1.84 8.29 7.06
C LEU A 85 -2.26 8.66 8.49
N GLU A 86 -1.37 9.26 9.26
CA GLU A 86 -1.63 9.71 10.64
C GLU A 86 -2.78 10.72 10.69
N ALA A 87 -2.76 11.73 9.82
CA ALA A 87 -3.79 12.77 9.76
C ALA A 87 -5.19 12.23 9.43
N ASN A 88 -5.30 11.04 8.83
CA ASN A 88 -6.55 10.42 8.44
C ASN A 88 -6.90 9.16 9.27
N GLY A 89 -6.21 8.94 10.40
CA GLY A 89 -6.45 7.79 11.28
C GLY A 89 -6.21 6.45 10.60
N LEU A 90 -5.27 6.39 9.65
CA LEU A 90 -4.90 5.24 8.81
C LEU A 90 -5.94 4.83 7.75
N PHE A 91 -7.09 5.51 7.64
CA PHE A 91 -8.11 5.23 6.62
C PHE A 91 -8.05 6.25 5.49
N PHE A 92 -8.20 5.81 4.24
CA PHE A 92 -8.14 6.70 3.08
C PHE A 92 -8.85 6.08 1.86
N TYR A 93 -9.16 6.90 0.86
CA TYR A 93 -9.57 6.42 -0.44
C TYR A 93 -8.35 6.18 -1.31
N CYS A 94 -8.39 5.06 -2.04
CA CYS A 94 -7.32 4.61 -2.90
C CYS A 94 -7.81 4.34 -4.32
N ARG A 95 -7.15 4.92 -5.32
CA ARG A 95 -7.23 4.51 -6.73
C ARG A 95 -6.08 3.59 -7.08
N TYR A 96 -6.41 2.36 -7.49
CA TYR A 96 -5.44 1.32 -7.81
C TYR A 96 -5.92 0.48 -9.01
N PHE A 97 -4.99 -0.22 -9.66
CA PHE A 97 -5.32 -1.18 -10.70
C PHE A 97 -5.55 -2.56 -10.07
N ASN A 98 -6.74 -3.11 -10.22
CA ASN A 98 -7.04 -4.47 -9.78
C ASN A 98 -6.46 -5.45 -10.79
N HIS A 99 -5.33 -6.08 -10.46
CA HIS A 99 -4.62 -6.99 -11.36
C HIS A 99 -5.36 -8.29 -11.66
N ASN A 100 -6.28 -8.71 -10.80
CA ASN A 100 -7.06 -9.94 -11.00
C ASN A 100 -8.26 -9.75 -11.92
N LEU A 101 -8.73 -8.51 -12.11
CA LEU A 101 -9.85 -8.16 -12.98
C LEU A 101 -9.45 -7.27 -14.16
N GLY A 102 -8.24 -6.71 -14.17
CA GLY A 102 -7.76 -5.86 -15.26
C GLY A 102 -8.43 -4.48 -15.31
N GLU A 103 -8.87 -3.92 -14.18
CA GLU A 103 -9.63 -2.66 -14.15
C GLU A 103 -9.15 -1.69 -13.05
N TRP A 104 -9.34 -0.40 -13.28
CA TRP A 104 -9.10 0.63 -12.28
C TRP A 104 -10.25 0.70 -11.27
N LYS A 105 -9.93 0.78 -9.99
CA LYS A 105 -10.91 0.91 -8.90
C LYS A 105 -10.57 2.08 -8.01
N VAL A 106 -11.60 2.65 -7.38
CA VAL A 106 -11.48 3.60 -6.26
C VAL A 106 -12.24 3.03 -5.07
N ARG A 107 -11.55 2.73 -3.97
CA ARG A 107 -12.15 2.14 -2.76
C ARG A 107 -11.51 2.69 -1.51
N LYS A 108 -12.18 2.52 -0.38
CA LYS A 108 -11.64 2.87 0.93
C LYS A 108 -10.74 1.74 1.42
N PHE A 109 -9.56 2.13 1.88
CA PHE A 109 -8.51 1.27 2.38
C PHE A 109 -8.10 1.73 3.78
N TYR A 110 -7.42 0.84 4.50
CA TYR A 110 -6.64 1.20 5.68
C TYR A 110 -5.20 0.73 5.53
N ALA A 111 -4.27 1.48 6.12
CA ALA A 111 -2.87 1.09 6.22
C ALA A 111 -2.64 0.15 7.41
N GLY A 112 -1.77 -0.83 7.25
CA GLY A 112 -1.12 -1.48 8.39
C GLY A 112 0.19 -0.79 8.74
N ASP A 113 1.02 -1.48 9.52
CA ASP A 113 2.18 -0.88 10.15
C ASP A 113 3.28 -0.51 9.13
N PRO A 114 3.62 0.77 9.01
CA PRO A 114 4.75 1.19 8.18
C PRO A 114 6.07 0.77 8.84
N GLN A 115 7.03 0.31 8.04
CA GLN A 115 8.37 -0.06 8.52
C GLN A 115 9.44 0.52 7.61
N VAL A 116 10.58 0.90 8.19
CA VAL A 116 11.79 1.34 7.49
C VAL A 116 13.02 0.91 8.28
N GLU A 117 14.16 0.83 7.58
CA GLU A 117 15.47 0.68 8.19
C GLU A 117 16.24 2.01 8.07
N PRO A 118 16.35 2.80 9.16
CA PRO A 118 17.17 4.00 9.19
C PRO A 118 18.66 3.64 9.17
N ARG A 119 19.45 4.33 8.34
CA ARG A 119 20.90 4.13 8.23
C ARG A 119 21.61 5.48 8.13
N ASN A 120 22.90 5.50 8.48
CA ASN A 120 23.78 6.67 8.31
C ASN A 120 23.15 7.97 8.83
N LEU A 121 22.62 7.93 10.05
CA LEU A 121 21.90 9.05 10.64
C LEU A 121 22.85 10.19 10.99
N ASP A 122 22.38 11.41 10.77
CA ASP A 122 22.96 12.59 11.38
C ASP A 122 22.75 12.53 12.91
N PRO A 123 23.81 12.66 13.74
CA PRO A 123 23.70 12.46 15.18
C PRO A 123 22.90 13.56 15.88
N GLU A 124 22.77 14.75 15.28
CA GLU A 124 22.02 15.86 15.86
C GLU A 124 20.53 15.78 15.49
N THR A 125 20.26 15.59 14.19
CA THR A 125 18.89 15.62 13.65
C THR A 125 18.21 14.26 13.59
N GLN A 126 18.98 13.17 13.69
CA GLN A 126 18.53 11.78 13.49
C GLN A 126 17.96 11.50 12.08
N ILE A 127 18.19 12.39 11.11
CA ILE A 127 17.78 12.23 9.72
C ILE A 127 18.89 11.48 8.95
N PRO A 128 18.56 10.50 8.08
CA PRO A 128 19.55 9.87 7.21
C PRO A 128 20.31 10.91 6.37
N ARG A 129 21.66 10.90 6.46
CA ARG A 129 22.52 11.87 5.75
C ARG A 129 22.50 11.74 4.23
N ASP A 130 22.07 10.59 3.73
CA ASP A 130 21.87 10.29 2.31
C ASP A 130 20.45 10.63 1.82
N GLY A 131 19.58 11.13 2.69
CA GLY A 131 18.24 11.59 2.36
C GLY A 131 17.25 10.48 2.03
N VAL A 132 17.57 9.22 2.37
CA VAL A 132 16.75 8.05 2.03
C VAL A 132 16.58 7.09 3.21
N TYR A 133 15.46 6.36 3.20
CA TYR A 133 15.27 5.17 4.02
C TYR A 133 15.49 3.91 3.20
N TYR A 134 15.94 2.85 3.87
CA TYR A 134 16.14 1.54 3.28
C TYR A 134 15.05 0.57 3.70
N ASN A 135 14.79 -0.43 2.85
CA ASN A 135 13.88 -1.55 3.15
C ASN A 135 12.52 -1.10 3.70
N ALA A 136 11.98 0.00 3.16
CA ALA A 136 10.69 0.52 3.55
C ALA A 136 9.58 -0.46 3.14
N THR A 137 8.56 -0.66 3.99
CA THR A 137 7.38 -1.44 3.65
C THR A 137 6.10 -0.78 4.12
N LEU A 138 5.06 -0.84 3.30
CA LEU A 138 3.71 -0.41 3.62
C LEU A 138 2.72 -1.41 3.04
N ASN A 139 1.83 -1.91 3.88
CA ASN A 139 0.69 -2.71 3.44
C ASN A 139 -0.60 -1.93 3.57
N VAL A 140 -1.49 -2.08 2.60
CA VAL A 140 -2.80 -1.44 2.59
C VAL A 140 -3.87 -2.46 2.23
N ILE A 141 -5.01 -2.41 2.93
CA ILE A 141 -6.09 -3.39 2.82
C ILE A 141 -7.41 -2.67 2.56
N ASP A 142 -8.16 -3.17 1.58
CA ASP A 142 -9.53 -2.72 1.26
C ASP A 142 -10.46 -2.95 2.45
N CYS A 143 -11.21 -1.92 2.87
CA CYS A 143 -12.12 -1.99 4.03
C CYS A 143 -13.33 -2.90 3.81
N GLY A 144 -13.59 -3.38 2.59
CA GLY A 144 -14.71 -4.30 2.34
C GLY A 144 -16.09 -3.65 2.29
N GLU A 145 -16.17 -2.32 2.41
CA GLU A 145 -17.43 -1.58 2.33
C GLU A 145 -18.15 -1.88 1.00
N VAL A 146 -19.42 -2.27 1.10
CA VAL A 146 -20.34 -2.44 -0.03
C VAL A 146 -21.00 -1.08 -0.21
N LYS A 147 -20.70 -0.39 -1.32
CA LYS A 147 -21.42 0.83 -1.68
C LYS A 147 -22.87 0.52 -2.00
#